data_AF-A0A3N6NWD9-F1
#
_entry.id   AF-A0A3N6NWD9-F1
#
_cell.length_a   1.000
_cell.length_b   1.000
_cell.length_c   1.000
_cell.angle_alpha   90.00
_cell.angle_beta   90.00
_cell.angle_gamma   90.00
#
_symmetry.space_group_name_H-M   'P 1'
#
loop_
_entity.id
_entity.type
_entity.pdbx_description
1 polymer ?
#
loop_
_entity_poly.entity_id
_entity_poly.type
_entity_poly.pdbx_seq_one_letter_code
_entity_poly.pdbx_strand_id
1 'polypeptide(L)'
;MSHDVGGETQGSSIQSTDPGPSATTDSAETVYHGYRDPTSPVGEECTVSVDGEPLDFRYDLLSASRSGFEWGYGGSGPAQLAIALLAHAFDGDIACDHYQRFKQDVVANLPEKGWTLHSSDLDAWYKEVNADD
;
A
#
# COMPACT_ATOMS: atom_id res chain seq x y z
N MET A 1 21.68 61.19 -29.51
CA MET A 1 20.83 60.53 -30.54
C MET A 1 21.71 59.57 -31.30
N SER A 2 21.71 58.29 -30.92
CA SER A 2 22.24 57.17 -31.71
C SER A 2 21.48 55.93 -31.27
N HIS A 3 21.13 55.12 -32.26
CA HIS A 3 19.99 54.22 -32.28
C HIS A 3 20.17 52.86 -31.59
N ASP A 4 19.00 52.34 -31.24
CA ASP A 4 18.58 50.97 -30.94
C ASP A 4 19.18 49.87 -31.84
N VAL A 5 19.50 48.72 -31.22
CA VAL A 5 19.37 47.37 -31.81
C VAL A 5 19.14 46.39 -30.66
N GLY A 6 17.92 45.87 -30.50
CA GLY A 6 17.49 44.50 -30.87
C GLY A 6 18.33 43.42 -30.18
N GLY A 7 17.79 42.64 -29.23
CA GLY A 7 17.16 41.34 -29.50
C GLY A 7 18.20 40.36 -30.08
N GLU A 8 18.47 39.14 -29.63
CA GLU A 8 17.58 38.02 -29.34
C GLU A 8 18.51 36.90 -28.81
N THR A 9 18.11 36.10 -27.82
CA THR A 9 18.51 34.68 -27.73
C THR A 9 17.64 34.00 -26.68
N GLN A 10 16.54 33.43 -27.17
CA GLN A 10 15.76 32.45 -26.43
C GLN A 10 16.59 31.16 -26.33
N GLY A 11 17.00 30.81 -25.12
CA GLY A 11 17.58 29.52 -24.79
C GLY A 11 16.51 28.57 -24.26
N SER A 12 16.29 27.50 -25.02
CA SER A 12 15.72 26.21 -24.61
C SER A 12 14.36 26.18 -23.92
N SER A 13 13.33 25.95 -24.74
CA SER A 13 12.19 25.13 -24.32
C SER A 13 12.68 23.74 -23.93
N ILE A 14 12.72 23.44 -22.64
CA ILE A 14 12.70 22.06 -22.18
C ILE A 14 11.28 21.54 -22.35
N GLN A 15 11.13 20.69 -23.35
CA GLN A 15 10.00 19.78 -23.49
C GLN A 15 10.14 18.75 -22.37
N SER A 16 9.57 19.03 -21.20
CA SER A 16 9.33 17.99 -20.20
C SER A 16 8.17 17.16 -20.69
N THR A 17 8.51 16.15 -21.46
CA THR A 17 7.72 14.95 -21.68
C THR A 17 7.19 14.47 -20.33
N ASP A 18 5.88 14.57 -20.19
CA ASP A 18 5.03 13.74 -19.33
C ASP A 18 5.59 12.31 -19.20
N PRO A 19 5.89 11.83 -18.00
CA PRO A 19 5.67 10.44 -17.68
C PRO A 19 4.26 10.35 -17.11
N GLY A 20 3.25 10.34 -17.98
CA GLY A 20 2.00 9.68 -17.66
C GLY A 20 2.37 8.28 -17.19
N PRO A 21 1.75 7.74 -16.12
CA PRO A 21 2.10 6.41 -15.65
C PRO A 21 1.88 5.47 -16.82
N SER A 22 2.99 5.03 -17.42
CA SER A 22 3.00 3.94 -18.36
C SER A 22 2.54 2.76 -17.55
N ALA A 23 1.25 2.46 -17.62
CA ALA A 23 0.69 1.17 -17.26
C ALA A 23 1.19 0.13 -18.27
N THR A 24 2.51 -0.04 -18.30
CA THR A 24 3.13 -1.24 -18.80
C THR A 24 3.08 -2.18 -17.61
N THR A 25 2.14 -3.11 -17.66
CA THR A 25 2.10 -4.32 -16.82
C THR A 25 3.37 -5.11 -17.07
N ASP A 26 4.47 -4.66 -16.47
CA ASP A 26 5.54 -5.54 -16.04
C ASP A 26 5.03 -6.16 -14.74
N SER A 27 4.93 -7.49 -14.71
CA SER A 27 4.53 -8.30 -13.56
C SER A 27 5.57 -8.21 -12.43
N ALA A 28 5.91 -7.00 -12.00
CA ALA A 28 6.66 -6.76 -10.80
C ALA A 28 5.77 -7.23 -9.65
N GLU A 29 6.14 -8.36 -9.06
CA GLU A 29 5.48 -8.91 -7.89
C GLU A 29 5.48 -7.86 -6.79
N THR A 30 4.31 -7.31 -6.50
CA THR A 30 4.16 -6.34 -5.41
C THR A 30 4.52 -6.99 -4.09
N VAL A 31 5.41 -6.35 -3.33
CA VAL A 31 5.90 -6.83 -2.04
C VAL A 31 5.43 -5.92 -0.91
N TYR A 32 4.74 -6.52 0.05
CA TYR A 32 4.25 -5.89 1.27
C TYR A 32 5.20 -6.18 2.42
N HIS A 33 5.59 -5.14 3.16
CA HIS A 33 6.46 -5.26 4.32
C HIS A 33 5.80 -4.63 5.53
N GLY A 34 5.77 -5.37 6.64
CA GLY A 34 5.47 -4.83 7.96
C GLY A 34 6.72 -4.77 8.82
N TYR A 35 6.99 -3.61 9.39
CA TYR A 35 8.08 -3.41 10.35
C TYR A 35 7.51 -2.83 11.64
N ARG A 36 7.90 -3.46 12.76
CA ARG A 36 7.59 -2.94 14.10
C ARG A 36 8.84 -2.32 14.70
N ASP A 37 8.86 -1.00 14.84
CA ASP A 37 9.95 -0.26 15.44
C ASP A 37 9.69 -0.04 16.95
N PRO A 38 10.38 -0.76 17.85
CA PRO A 38 10.15 -0.62 19.29
C PRO A 38 10.71 0.70 19.87
N THR A 39 11.40 1.50 19.05
CA THR A 39 11.95 2.80 19.46
C THR A 39 11.06 3.98 19.09
N SER A 40 10.01 3.72 18.29
CA SER A 40 9.06 4.72 17.87
C SER A 40 8.10 5.11 19.01
N PRO A 41 7.50 6.31 18.95
CA PRO A 41 6.48 6.72 19.91
C PRO A 41 5.36 5.68 19.99
N VAL A 42 4.80 5.51 21.20
CA VAL A 42 3.69 4.58 21.44
C VAL A 42 2.56 4.87 20.45
N GLY A 43 2.20 3.85 19.66
CA GLY A 43 1.17 3.96 18.61
C GLY A 43 1.66 4.34 17.21
N GLU A 44 2.97 4.56 17.01
CA GLU A 44 3.60 4.74 15.69
C GLU A 44 4.59 3.61 15.37
N GLU A 45 4.61 2.58 16.20
CA GLU A 45 5.57 1.48 16.13
C GLU A 45 5.38 0.62 14.88
N CYS A 46 4.16 0.53 14.33
CA CYS A 46 3.84 -0.35 13.21
C CYS A 46 3.77 0.43 11.91
N THR A 47 4.73 0.19 11.02
CA THR A 47 4.73 0.72 9.66
C THR A 47 4.55 -0.40 8.64
N VAL A 48 3.76 -0.12 7.61
CA VAL A 48 3.52 -1.04 6.50
C VAL A 48 3.79 -0.31 5.19
N SER A 49 4.57 -0.93 4.32
CA SER A 49 4.89 -0.41 3.00
C SER A 49 4.63 -1.42 1.90
N VAL A 50 4.39 -0.91 0.69
CA VAL A 50 4.23 -1.66 -0.55
C VAL A 50 5.27 -1.15 -1.53
N ASP A 51 6.16 -2.03 -1.98
CA ASP A 51 7.25 -1.70 -2.91
C ASP A 51 8.10 -0.49 -2.46
N GLY A 52 8.17 -0.25 -1.14
CA GLY A 52 8.91 0.85 -0.52
C GLY A 52 8.08 2.11 -0.23
N GLU A 53 6.83 2.19 -0.67
CA GLU A 53 5.92 3.30 -0.38
C GLU A 53 4.97 2.97 0.79
N PRO A 54 4.60 3.93 1.65
CA PRO A 54 3.69 3.66 2.76
C PRO A 54 2.31 3.22 2.27
N LEU A 55 1.76 2.15 2.85
CA LEU A 55 0.42 1.67 2.52
C LEU A 55 -0.64 2.63 3.07
N ASP A 56 -1.62 3.00 2.25
CA ASP A 56 -2.78 3.77 2.70
C ASP A 56 -3.62 2.94 3.69
N PHE A 57 -4.01 3.54 4.82
CA PHE A 57 -4.84 2.89 5.82
C PHE A 57 -6.22 2.49 5.31
N ARG A 58 -6.71 3.12 4.24
CA ARG A 58 -8.06 2.92 3.68
C ARG A 58 -9.17 3.14 4.70
N TYR A 59 -9.06 4.25 5.45
CA TYR A 59 -10.09 4.67 6.41
C TYR A 59 -11.44 4.99 5.76
N ASP A 60 -11.46 5.19 4.44
CA ASP A 60 -12.66 5.28 3.62
C ASP A 60 -13.46 3.96 3.60
N LEU A 61 -12.78 2.80 3.69
CA LEU A 61 -13.41 1.48 3.68
C LEU A 61 -13.74 0.97 5.07
N LEU A 62 -12.82 1.13 6.02
CA LEU A 62 -13.00 0.71 7.42
C LEU A 62 -12.31 1.69 8.34
N SER A 63 -12.98 2.12 9.40
CA SER A 63 -12.41 2.99 10.44
C SER A 63 -12.32 2.26 11.79
N ALA A 64 -11.78 1.05 11.76
CA ALA A 64 -11.76 0.16 12.93
C ALA A 64 -10.72 0.58 13.99
N SER A 65 -9.61 1.16 13.57
CA SER A 65 -8.53 1.60 14.47
C SER A 65 -8.09 3.01 14.11
N ARG A 66 -8.13 3.93 15.07
CA ARG A 66 -7.49 5.26 14.92
C ARG A 66 -5.98 5.21 15.20
N SER A 67 -5.51 4.08 15.73
CA SER A 67 -4.13 3.83 16.16
C SER A 67 -3.23 3.36 15.02
N GLY A 68 -3.76 3.21 13.80
CA GLY A 68 -3.02 2.67 12.66
C GLY A 68 -3.08 1.15 12.54
N PHE A 69 -2.10 0.60 11.83
CA PHE A 69 -1.97 -0.81 11.52
C PHE A 69 -1.41 -1.60 12.70
N GLU A 70 -1.89 -2.83 12.86
CA GLU A 70 -1.27 -3.82 13.72
C GLU A 70 -1.43 -5.22 13.13
N TRP A 71 -0.76 -6.22 13.71
CA TRP A 71 -0.82 -7.63 13.29
C TRP A 71 -0.40 -8.54 14.44
N GLY A 72 -0.53 -9.86 14.24
CA GLY A 72 -0.13 -10.88 15.23
C GLY A 72 -1.20 -11.16 16.30
N TYR A 73 -2.41 -10.60 16.16
CA TYR A 73 -3.55 -10.87 17.04
C TYR A 73 -4.89 -10.60 16.32
N GLY A 74 -6.02 -10.89 16.99
CA GLY A 74 -7.37 -10.83 16.38
C GLY A 74 -8.18 -9.54 16.60
N GLY A 75 -7.56 -8.37 16.72
CA GLY A 75 -8.27 -7.11 17.07
C GLY A 75 -8.60 -6.17 15.91
N SER A 76 -8.78 -4.89 16.23
CA SER A 76 -9.18 -3.84 15.28
C SER A 76 -8.03 -3.30 14.42
N GLY A 77 -6.81 -3.15 14.96
CA GLY A 77 -5.62 -2.81 14.16
C GLY A 77 -5.31 -3.84 13.07
N PRO A 78 -5.35 -5.15 13.37
CA PRO A 78 -5.28 -6.23 12.37
C PRO A 78 -6.40 -6.19 11.34
N ALA A 79 -7.61 -5.77 11.73
CA ALA A 79 -8.71 -5.59 10.77
C ALA A 79 -8.44 -4.43 9.80
N GLN A 80 -7.87 -3.32 10.29
CA GLN A 80 -7.48 -2.20 9.44
C GLN A 80 -6.38 -2.58 8.45
N LEU A 81 -5.39 -3.35 8.90
CA LEU A 81 -4.34 -3.85 8.01
C LEU A 81 -4.90 -4.81 6.96
N ALA A 82 -5.80 -5.72 7.36
CA ALA A 82 -6.42 -6.67 6.45
C ALA A 82 -7.16 -5.98 5.30
N ILE A 83 -7.97 -4.95 5.59
CA ILE A 83 -8.71 -4.26 4.53
C ILE A 83 -7.78 -3.47 3.62
N ALA A 84 -6.74 -2.82 4.17
CA ALA A 84 -5.79 -2.04 3.38
C ALA A 84 -5.00 -2.92 2.40
N LEU A 85 -4.54 -4.09 2.86
CA LEU A 85 -3.83 -5.05 2.03
C LEU A 85 -4.71 -5.57 0.89
N LEU A 86 -5.93 -6.01 1.18
CA LEU A 86 -6.85 -6.51 0.16
C LEU A 86 -7.28 -5.41 -0.81
N ALA A 87 -7.53 -4.20 -0.32
CA ALA A 87 -7.96 -3.09 -1.16
C ALA A 87 -6.85 -2.55 -2.07
N HIS A 88 -5.58 -2.78 -1.70
CA HIS A 88 -4.43 -2.51 -2.56
C HIS A 88 -4.22 -3.63 -3.59
N ALA A 89 -4.30 -4.90 -3.15
CA ALA A 89 -4.04 -6.06 -4.01
C ALA A 89 -5.16 -6.33 -5.03
N PHE A 90 -6.39 -6.00 -4.67
CA PHE A 90 -7.59 -6.26 -5.46
C PHE A 90 -8.38 -4.97 -5.63
N ASP A 91 -9.50 -4.82 -4.92
CA ASP A 91 -10.36 -3.65 -4.92
C ASP A 91 -11.10 -3.52 -3.57
N GLY A 92 -11.85 -2.43 -3.43
CA GLY A 92 -12.56 -2.13 -2.18
C GLY A 92 -13.71 -3.08 -1.86
N ASP A 93 -14.38 -3.65 -2.86
CA ASP A 93 -15.51 -4.55 -2.65
C ASP A 93 -14.99 -5.91 -2.14
N ILE A 94 -13.98 -6.47 -2.81
CA ILE A 94 -13.27 -7.69 -2.36
C ILE A 94 -12.72 -7.47 -0.94
N ALA A 95 -12.11 -6.32 -0.68
CA ALA A 95 -11.59 -6.02 0.64
C ALA A 95 -12.69 -6.02 1.72
N CYS A 96 -13.83 -5.37 1.46
CA CYS A 96 -14.94 -5.29 2.41
C CYS A 96 -15.56 -6.67 2.70
N ASP A 97 -15.65 -7.53 1.70
CA ASP A 97 -16.25 -8.86 1.85
C ASP A 97 -15.31 -9.84 2.58
N HIS A 98 -14.00 -9.72 2.33
CA HIS A 98 -13.03 -10.75 2.72
C HIS A 98 -12.10 -10.36 3.87
N TYR A 99 -12.03 -9.09 4.31
CA TYR A 99 -11.05 -8.66 5.32
C TYR A 99 -11.15 -9.40 6.65
N GLN A 100 -12.36 -9.79 7.10
CA GLN A 100 -12.51 -10.49 8.39
C GLN A 100 -11.86 -11.87 8.34
N ARG A 101 -12.04 -12.58 7.22
CA ARG A 101 -11.45 -13.89 7.00
C ARG A 101 -9.94 -13.77 6.81
N PHE A 102 -9.51 -12.85 5.95
CA PHE A 102 -8.09 -12.58 5.70
C PHE A 102 -7.34 -12.19 6.98
N LYS A 103 -7.97 -11.36 7.82
CA LYS A 103 -7.43 -11.00 9.13
C LYS A 103 -7.15 -12.24 9.98
N GLN A 104 -8.10 -13.17 10.02
CA GLN A 104 -8.04 -14.31 10.92
C GLN A 104 -7.04 -15.38 10.44
N ASP A 105 -6.97 -15.59 9.12
CA ASP A 105 -6.11 -16.59 8.50
C ASP A 105 -4.66 -16.09 8.35
N VAL A 106 -4.48 -14.83 7.95
CA VAL A 106 -3.16 -14.27 7.60
C VAL A 106 -2.71 -13.26 8.65
N VAL A 107 -3.40 -12.12 8.79
CA VAL A 107 -2.89 -10.96 9.55
C VAL A 107 -2.68 -11.26 11.04
N ALA A 108 -3.57 -12.03 11.66
CA ALA A 108 -3.48 -12.43 13.05
C ALA A 108 -2.31 -13.38 13.33
N ASN A 109 -1.79 -14.05 12.29
CA ASN A 109 -0.70 -15.03 12.39
C ASN A 109 0.65 -14.48 11.91
N LEU A 110 0.72 -13.22 11.47
CA LEU A 110 1.97 -12.61 11.02
C LEU A 110 2.98 -12.47 12.18
N PRO A 111 4.28 -12.70 11.92
CA PRO A 111 5.31 -12.53 12.94
C PRO A 111 5.32 -11.12 13.56
N GLU A 112 5.36 -11.06 14.90
CA GLU A 112 5.25 -9.81 15.66
C GLU A 112 6.32 -8.78 15.30
N LYS A 113 7.57 -9.23 15.08
CA LYS A 113 8.73 -8.37 14.81
C LYS A 113 8.70 -7.72 13.42
N GLY A 114 7.95 -8.30 12.49
CA GLY A 114 7.90 -7.87 11.10
C GLY A 114 7.72 -9.04 10.15
N TRP A 115 7.24 -8.75 8.96
CA TRP A 115 6.80 -9.73 7.98
C TRP A 115 6.97 -9.21 6.56
N THR A 116 7.01 -10.15 5.62
CA THR A 116 6.98 -9.90 4.19
C THR A 116 5.88 -10.76 3.59
N LEU A 117 5.01 -10.17 2.79
CA LEU A 117 4.01 -10.86 1.98
C LEU A 117 4.16 -10.40 0.53
N HIS A 118 3.85 -11.28 -0.41
CA HIS A 118 3.84 -10.97 -1.83
C HIS A 118 2.40 -10.92 -2.31
N SER A 119 2.14 -10.17 -3.39
CA SER A 119 0.85 -10.22 -4.08
C SER A 119 0.41 -11.64 -4.43
N SER A 120 1.37 -12.51 -4.79
CA SER A 120 1.18 -13.94 -5.01
C SER A 120 0.62 -14.69 -3.78
N ASP A 121 1.01 -14.31 -2.56
CA ASP A 121 0.51 -14.91 -1.31
C ASP A 121 -0.97 -14.53 -1.09
N LEU A 122 -1.33 -13.29 -1.38
CA LEU A 122 -2.72 -12.79 -1.28
C LEU A 122 -3.63 -13.42 -2.34
N ASP A 123 -3.14 -13.56 -3.58
CA ASP A 123 -3.87 -14.21 -4.67
C ASP A 123 -4.06 -15.71 -4.39
N ALA A 124 -3.04 -16.40 -3.86
CA ALA A 124 -3.16 -17.80 -3.45
C ALA A 124 -4.20 -17.97 -2.33
N TRP A 125 -4.15 -17.11 -1.30
CA TRP A 125 -5.15 -17.11 -0.24
C TRP A 125 -6.56 -16.85 -0.79
N TYR A 126 -6.72 -15.86 -1.67
CA TYR A 126 -8.01 -15.51 -2.25
C TYR A 126 -8.60 -16.68 -3.06
N LYS A 127 -7.77 -17.36 -3.86
CA LYS A 127 -8.19 -18.56 -4.60
C LYS A 127 -8.62 -19.70 -3.69
N GLU A 128 -7.91 -19.93 -2.58
CA GLU A 128 -8.27 -20.96 -1.61
C GLU A 128 -9.64 -20.69 -0.99
N VAL A 129 -9.89 -19.46 -0.50
CA VAL A 129 -11.16 -19.14 0.16
C VAL A 129 -12.36 -19.08 -0.80
N ASN A 130 -12.13 -18.85 -2.10
CA ASN A 130 -13.18 -18.86 -3.12
C ASN A 130 -13.38 -20.23 -3.78
N ALA A 131 -12.46 -21.18 -3.60
CA ALA A 131 -12.60 -22.54 -4.13
C ALA A 131 -13.47 -23.44 -3.23
N ASP A 132 -13.72 -23.02 -2.00
CA ASP A 132 -14.54 -23.72 -0.99
C ASP A 132 -16.04 -23.31 -1.04
N ASP A 133 -16.48 -22.54 -2.05
CA ASP A 133 -17.89 -22.17 -2.30
C ASP A 133 -18.57 -23.04 -3.38
#